data_AF-A0A6A3GGX0-F1
#
_entry.id   AF-A0A6A3GGX0-F1
#
_cell.length_a   1.000
_cell.length_b   1.000
_cell.length_c   1.000
_cell.angle_alpha   90.00
_cell.angle_beta   90.00
_cell.angle_gamma   90.00
#
_symmetry.space_group_name_H-M   'P 1'
#
loop_
_entity.id
_entity.type
_entity.pdbx_description
1 polymer ?
#
loop_
_entity_poly.entity_id
_entity_poly.type
_entity_poly.pdbx_seq_one_letter_code
_entity_poly.pdbx_strand_id
1 'polypeptide(L)'
;LVQWLRQLRTQRGVWGVAKLLRRRPAPNWLSYGELLFLAVLVGGNALVFWFGYTKRHGHKPRLTEGPPHPSPPSSYAKTIGNALGFNCVLNMGLLFVPATRNNSWMEAINMSYANGIKFHRWLGVAAVLTGVVHCGCYYYCWLLAGRWQQMALPCWDCSLRDRKGRKVWINVFGEAALLCFLLIGVTSVPWARRRMYNLFYNVHQLLFVAVIFTLLHWVRALWFLLPAFVAYLISRVLSHCNGSTAAQVVQFSALSPALCKLVIARAPGERGQFHVGQFVALGD
;
A
#
# COMPACT_ATOMS: atom_id res chain seq x y z
N LEU A 1 -2.38 35.06 -24.91
CA LEU A 1 -1.71 35.77 -23.79
C LEU A 1 -2.27 35.39 -22.40
N VAL A 2 -3.57 35.52 -22.14
CA VAL A 2 -4.19 35.24 -20.83
C VAL A 2 -4.03 33.77 -20.38
N GLN A 3 -4.21 32.79 -21.29
CA GLN A 3 -3.99 31.37 -20.98
C GLN A 3 -2.51 31.07 -20.63
N TRP A 4 -1.57 31.69 -21.35
CA TRP A 4 -0.14 31.55 -21.10
C TRP A 4 0.29 32.15 -19.76
N LEU A 5 -0.22 33.34 -19.42
CA LEU A 5 0.01 33.97 -18.11
C LEU A 5 -0.60 33.16 -16.96
N ARG A 6 -1.79 32.58 -17.16
CA ARG A 6 -2.37 31.62 -16.20
C ARG A 6 -1.44 30.43 -16.02
N GLN A 7 -1.00 29.80 -17.11
CA GLN A 7 -0.11 28.63 -17.08
C GLN A 7 1.21 28.92 -16.33
N LEU A 8 1.84 30.07 -16.57
CA LEU A 8 3.03 30.52 -15.85
C LEU A 8 2.78 30.76 -14.36
N ARG A 9 1.64 31.33 -13.99
CA ARG A 9 1.26 31.55 -12.60
C ARG A 9 1.02 30.22 -11.89
N THR A 10 0.37 29.26 -12.53
CA THR A 10 0.19 27.90 -12.01
C THR A 10 1.52 27.19 -11.85
N GLN A 11 2.40 27.25 -12.85
CA GLN A 11 3.75 26.69 -12.80
C GLN A 11 4.55 27.27 -11.62
N ARG A 12 4.59 28.61 -11.47
CA ARG A 12 5.27 29.26 -10.33
C ARG A 12 4.71 28.83 -8.97
N GLY A 13 3.39 28.71 -8.86
CA GLY A 13 2.73 28.22 -7.64
C GLY A 13 3.11 26.78 -7.30
N VAL A 14 3.05 25.88 -8.29
CA VAL A 14 3.44 24.46 -8.16
C VAL A 14 4.91 24.34 -7.75
N TRP A 15 5.79 25.11 -8.37
CA TRP A 15 7.21 25.16 -8.01
C TRP A 15 7.47 25.73 -6.62
N GLY A 16 6.66 26.70 -6.16
CA GLY A 16 6.72 27.21 -4.80
C GLY A 16 6.37 26.15 -3.75
N VAL A 17 5.28 25.40 -3.98
CA VAL A 17 4.86 24.30 -3.11
C VAL A 17 5.88 23.16 -3.13
N ALA A 18 6.36 22.75 -4.30
CA ALA A 18 7.41 21.74 -4.42
C ALA A 18 8.66 22.18 -3.64
N LYS A 19 9.14 23.41 -3.82
CA LYS A 19 10.29 23.95 -3.06
C LYS A 19 10.07 23.85 -1.54
N LEU A 20 8.87 24.14 -1.05
CA LEU A 20 8.55 23.99 0.37
C LEU A 20 8.63 22.52 0.80
N LEU A 21 7.93 21.61 0.11
CA LEU A 21 7.89 20.18 0.45
C LEU A 21 9.27 19.52 0.39
N ARG A 22 10.15 20.01 -0.48
CA ARG A 22 11.53 19.53 -0.61
C ARG A 22 12.47 20.00 0.52
N ARG A 23 12.10 21.01 1.32
CA ARG A 23 12.93 21.49 2.43
C ARG A 23 13.02 20.45 3.54
N ARG A 24 14.18 20.41 4.18
CA ARG A 24 14.44 19.61 5.37
C ARG A 24 14.62 20.53 6.58
N PRO A 25 13.99 20.24 7.73
CA PRO A 25 14.19 21.02 8.95
C PRO A 25 15.60 20.82 9.54
N ALA A 26 16.24 19.67 9.29
CA ALA A 26 17.63 19.38 9.65
C ALA A 26 18.27 18.39 8.65
N PRO A 27 19.61 18.31 8.55
CA PRO A 27 20.30 17.47 7.56
C PRO A 27 19.90 15.98 7.56
N ASN A 28 19.68 15.43 8.76
CA ASN A 28 19.33 14.01 8.98
C ASN A 28 17.82 13.77 9.17
N TRP A 29 16.98 14.77 8.89
CA TRP A 29 15.54 14.67 9.05
C TRP A 29 14.81 14.40 7.72
N LEU A 30 13.61 13.87 7.84
CA LEU A 30 12.65 13.73 6.74
C LEU A 30 12.32 15.12 6.15
N SER A 31 12.11 15.20 4.84
CA SER A 31 11.62 16.42 4.20
C SER A 31 10.20 16.76 4.69
N TYR A 32 9.77 18.01 4.53
CA TYR A 32 8.38 18.37 4.87
C TYR A 32 7.36 17.55 4.06
N GLY A 33 7.69 17.17 2.83
CA GLY A 33 6.88 16.26 2.03
C GLY A 33 6.81 14.84 2.60
N GLU A 34 7.94 14.30 3.09
CA GLU A 34 7.97 13.00 3.76
C GLU A 34 7.23 13.01 5.10
N LEU A 35 7.32 14.11 5.86
CA LEU A 35 6.56 14.32 7.09
C LEU A 35 5.06 14.44 6.80
N LEU A 36 4.67 15.16 5.75
CA LEU A 36 3.28 15.22 5.29
C LEU A 36 2.78 13.84 4.90
N PHE A 37 3.56 13.07 4.15
CA PHE A 37 3.21 11.70 3.79
C PHE A 37 3.03 10.81 5.02
N LEU A 38 3.93 10.91 6.00
CA LEU A 38 3.81 10.20 7.27
C LEU A 38 2.57 10.63 8.07
N ALA A 39 2.26 11.93 8.10
CA ALA A 39 1.07 12.46 8.74
C ALA A 39 -0.21 11.94 8.07
N VAL A 40 -0.25 11.86 6.74
CA VAL A 40 -1.36 11.24 5.99
C VAL A 40 -1.47 9.75 6.30
N LEU A 41 -0.35 9.04 6.42
CA LEU A 41 -0.32 7.61 6.73
C LEU A 41 -0.89 7.34 8.14
N VAL A 42 -0.37 8.02 9.16
CA VAL A 42 -0.77 7.83 10.56
C VAL A 42 -2.15 8.41 10.81
N GLY A 43 -2.37 9.66 10.41
CA GLY A 43 -3.64 10.37 10.58
C GLY A 43 -4.77 9.73 9.78
N GLY A 44 -4.51 9.29 8.55
CA GLY A 44 -5.49 8.58 7.73
C GLY A 44 -5.92 7.25 8.36
N ASN A 45 -4.98 6.46 8.89
CA ASN A 45 -5.30 5.24 9.62
C ASN A 45 -6.11 5.51 10.90
N ALA A 46 -5.71 6.51 11.69
CA ALA A 46 -6.43 6.89 12.90
C ALA A 46 -7.85 7.38 12.58
N LEU A 47 -8.01 8.23 11.57
CA LEU A 47 -9.30 8.77 11.14
C LEU A 47 -10.23 7.69 10.60
N VAL A 48 -9.73 6.78 9.75
CA VAL A 48 -10.53 5.67 9.21
C VAL A 48 -10.96 4.73 10.31
N PHE A 49 -10.07 4.40 11.25
CA PHE A 49 -10.42 3.57 12.40
C PHE A 49 -11.47 4.27 13.28
N TRP A 50 -11.23 5.53 13.65
CA TRP A 50 -12.15 6.35 14.45
C TRP A 50 -13.52 6.42 13.81
N PHE A 51 -13.60 6.77 12.52
CA PHE A 51 -14.86 6.84 11.78
C PHE A 51 -15.54 5.47 11.70
N GLY A 52 -14.79 4.40 11.40
CA GLY A 52 -15.31 3.03 11.34
C GLY A 52 -15.88 2.55 12.68
N TYR A 53 -15.22 2.91 13.78
CA TYR A 53 -15.63 2.58 15.15
C TYR A 53 -16.85 3.40 15.58
N THR A 54 -16.81 4.72 15.41
CA THR A 54 -17.86 5.64 15.86
C THR A 54 -19.12 5.60 15.02
N LYS A 55 -19.05 5.33 13.71
CA LYS A 55 -20.24 5.27 12.84
C LYS A 55 -21.30 4.27 13.34
N ARG A 56 -20.88 3.18 14.01
CA ARG A 56 -21.80 2.21 14.61
C ARG A 56 -22.31 2.59 15.99
N HIS A 57 -21.55 3.38 16.75
CA HIS A 57 -21.85 3.72 18.15
C HIS A 57 -22.38 5.15 18.36
N GLY A 58 -22.21 6.08 17.40
CA GLY A 58 -22.30 7.51 17.66
C GLY A 58 -23.11 8.38 16.69
N HIS A 59 -23.91 7.83 15.77
CA HIS A 59 -24.72 8.65 14.83
C HIS A 59 -26.20 8.23 14.72
N LYS A 60 -26.73 7.44 15.65
CA LYS A 60 -28.18 7.33 15.81
C LYS A 60 -28.61 8.32 16.89
N PRO A 61 -29.35 9.40 16.60
CA PRO A 61 -30.05 10.13 17.64
C PRO A 61 -30.94 9.12 18.38
N ARG A 62 -30.66 8.90 19.67
CA ARG A 62 -31.49 8.05 20.52
C ARG A 62 -32.76 8.84 20.82
N LEU A 63 -33.80 8.60 20.02
CA LEU A 63 -35.14 9.12 20.27
C LEU A 63 -35.88 8.34 21.37
N THR A 64 -35.26 7.31 21.94
CA THR A 64 -35.83 6.51 23.02
C THR A 64 -34.95 6.59 24.26
N GLU A 65 -35.46 7.31 25.26
CA GLU A 65 -34.89 7.42 26.60
C GLU A 65 -34.90 6.05 27.29
N GLY A 66 -33.72 5.49 27.50
CA GLY A 66 -33.52 4.29 28.29
C GLY A 66 -32.05 4.15 28.67
N PRO A 67 -31.73 3.63 29.86
CA PRO A 67 -30.34 3.45 30.29
C PRO A 67 -29.61 2.53 29.29
N PRO A 68 -28.32 2.77 29.01
CA PRO A 68 -27.57 1.97 28.05
C PRO A 68 -27.48 0.52 28.53
N HIS A 69 -28.16 -0.41 27.85
CA HIS A 69 -27.83 -1.83 28.01
C HIS A 69 -26.38 -2.04 27.55
N PRO A 70 -25.51 -2.67 28.37
CA PRO A 70 -24.16 -2.99 27.94
C PRO A 70 -24.23 -3.88 26.71
N SER A 71 -23.61 -3.45 25.62
CA SER A 71 -23.55 -4.25 24.40
C SER A 71 -22.73 -5.52 24.68
N PRO A 72 -23.13 -6.68 24.16
CA PRO A 72 -22.36 -7.91 24.39
C PRO A 72 -20.95 -7.74 23.82
N PRO A 73 -19.92 -8.38 24.40
CA PRO A 73 -18.53 -8.29 23.94
C PRO A 73 -18.35 -8.59 22.43
N SER A 74 -19.18 -9.49 21.88
CA SER A 74 -19.21 -9.83 20.46
C SER A 74 -19.64 -8.68 19.54
N SER A 75 -20.36 -7.68 20.06
CA SER A 75 -20.73 -6.46 19.33
C SER A 75 -19.51 -5.56 19.12
N TYR A 76 -18.72 -5.33 20.18
CA TYR A 76 -17.49 -4.56 20.12
C TYR A 76 -16.46 -5.21 19.19
N ALA A 77 -16.27 -6.54 19.32
CA ALA A 77 -15.37 -7.28 18.43
C ALA A 77 -15.75 -7.12 16.95
N LYS A 78 -17.05 -7.19 16.60
CA LYS A 78 -17.52 -6.94 15.22
C LYS A 78 -17.25 -5.51 14.76
N THR A 79 -17.44 -4.52 15.62
CA THR A 79 -17.18 -3.12 15.26
C THR A 79 -15.69 -2.89 15.03
N ILE A 80 -14.84 -3.36 15.94
CA ILE A 80 -13.38 -3.27 15.83
C ILE A 80 -12.90 -3.99 14.57
N GLY A 81 -13.33 -5.24 14.36
CA GLY A 81 -13.00 -6.01 13.17
C GLY A 81 -13.39 -5.27 11.90
N ASN A 82 -14.61 -4.72 11.83
CA ASN A 82 -15.05 -3.96 10.67
C ASN A 82 -14.23 -2.69 10.44
N ALA A 83 -13.89 -1.92 11.48
CA ALA A 83 -13.03 -0.74 11.37
C ALA A 83 -11.63 -1.12 10.84
N LEU A 84 -11.03 -2.18 11.38
CA LEU A 84 -9.74 -2.68 10.94
C LEU A 84 -9.76 -3.22 9.50
N GLY A 85 -10.89 -3.73 9.02
CA GLY A 85 -11.08 -4.08 7.61
C GLY A 85 -10.94 -2.87 6.69
N PHE A 86 -11.49 -1.70 7.07
CA PHE A 86 -11.29 -0.46 6.31
C PHE A 86 -9.84 0.02 6.38
N ASN A 87 -9.18 -0.05 7.53
CA ASN A 87 -7.76 0.26 7.66
C ASN A 87 -6.91 -0.66 6.78
N CYS A 88 -7.21 -1.95 6.73
CA CYS A 88 -6.52 -2.92 5.87
C CYS A 88 -6.58 -2.47 4.41
N VAL A 89 -7.78 -2.17 3.90
CA VAL A 89 -7.98 -1.74 2.51
C VAL A 89 -7.34 -0.38 2.23
N LEU A 90 -7.37 0.57 3.17
CA LEU A 90 -6.65 1.85 3.06
C LEU A 90 -5.14 1.60 2.88
N ASN A 91 -4.54 0.81 3.76
CA ASN A 91 -3.10 0.50 3.69
C ASN A 91 -2.76 -0.26 2.41
N MET A 92 -3.62 -1.17 1.96
CA MET A 92 -3.48 -1.85 0.68
C MET A 92 -3.47 -0.88 -0.52
N GLY A 93 -4.35 0.13 -0.53
CA GLY A 93 -4.32 1.16 -1.56
C GLY A 93 -3.01 1.95 -1.52
N LEU A 94 -2.59 2.37 -0.33
CA LEU A 94 -1.37 3.15 -0.14
C LEU A 94 -0.08 2.37 -0.50
N LEU A 95 -0.09 1.04 -0.48
CA LEU A 95 1.08 0.21 -0.84
C LEU A 95 1.57 0.45 -2.27
N PHE A 96 0.67 0.73 -3.21
CA PHE A 96 0.99 0.94 -4.62
C PHE A 96 1.73 2.26 -4.87
N VAL A 97 1.50 3.26 -4.01
CA VAL A 97 1.95 4.64 -4.19
C VAL A 97 3.48 4.75 -4.15
N PRO A 98 4.21 4.18 -3.16
CA PRO A 98 5.67 4.17 -3.11
C PRO A 98 6.34 2.95 -3.77
N ALA A 99 5.60 2.13 -4.53
CA ALA A 99 6.13 0.86 -5.06
C ALA A 99 7.09 1.03 -6.25
N THR A 100 7.02 2.16 -6.97
CA THR A 100 7.81 2.39 -8.18
C THR A 100 8.99 3.34 -7.92
N ARG A 101 10.13 3.07 -8.60
CA ARG A 101 11.37 3.87 -8.49
C ARG A 101 11.23 5.29 -9.06
N ASN A 102 10.46 5.43 -10.15
CA ASN A 102 10.33 6.66 -10.94
C ASN A 102 8.94 7.27 -10.81
N ASN A 103 8.49 7.55 -9.57
CA ASN A 103 7.18 8.13 -9.37
C ASN A 103 7.25 9.67 -9.33
N SER A 104 6.47 10.33 -10.18
CA SER A 104 6.49 11.79 -10.35
C SER A 104 6.13 12.55 -9.07
N TRP A 105 5.28 11.98 -8.22
CA TRP A 105 4.94 12.60 -6.92
C TRP A 105 6.09 12.51 -5.91
N MET A 106 6.85 11.41 -5.90
CA MET A 106 8.02 11.25 -5.01
C MET A 106 9.10 12.26 -5.40
N GLU A 107 9.30 12.44 -6.70
CA GLU A 107 10.18 13.48 -7.24
C GLU A 107 9.68 14.87 -6.83
N ALA A 108 8.39 15.17 -6.96
CA ALA A 108 7.82 16.47 -6.58
C ALA A 108 8.15 16.85 -5.12
N ILE A 109 8.12 15.89 -4.20
CA ILE A 109 8.41 16.10 -2.77
C ILE A 109 9.86 15.78 -2.36
N ASN A 110 10.74 15.46 -3.31
CA ASN A 110 12.12 15.02 -3.10
C ASN A 110 12.26 13.88 -2.07
N MET A 111 11.34 12.92 -2.16
CA MET A 111 11.44 11.68 -1.38
C MET A 111 12.29 10.68 -2.15
N SER A 112 13.33 10.19 -1.48
CA SER A 112 14.18 9.14 -2.05
C SER A 112 13.41 7.82 -2.20
N TYR A 113 13.78 7.02 -3.20
CA TYR A 113 13.23 5.67 -3.35
C TYR A 113 13.46 4.80 -2.11
N ALA A 114 14.60 4.95 -1.44
CA ALA A 114 14.91 4.25 -0.20
C ALA A 114 13.87 4.55 0.91
N ASN A 115 13.48 5.83 1.06
CA ASN A 115 12.44 6.23 2.00
C ASN A 115 11.05 5.78 1.54
N GLY A 116 10.74 5.80 0.24
CA GLY A 116 9.50 5.24 -0.30
C GLY A 116 9.34 3.76 0.05
N ILE A 117 10.36 2.94 -0.21
CA ILE A 117 10.34 1.50 0.12
C ILE A 117 10.26 1.25 1.63
N LYS A 118 10.86 2.11 2.46
CA LYS A 118 10.66 2.06 3.91
C LYS A 118 9.17 2.19 4.25
N PHE A 119 8.46 3.15 3.66
CA PHE A 119 7.03 3.32 3.89
C PHE A 119 6.18 2.18 3.29
N HIS A 120 6.53 1.67 2.10
CA HIS A 120 5.90 0.48 1.52
C HIS A 120 5.93 -0.70 2.51
N ARG A 121 7.08 -0.94 3.15
CA ARG A 121 7.22 -2.01 4.15
C ARG A 121 6.33 -1.77 5.37
N TRP A 122 6.28 -0.54 5.89
CA TRP A 122 5.44 -0.20 7.03
C TRP A 122 3.95 -0.38 6.73
N LEU A 123 3.49 0.10 5.56
CA LEU A 123 2.14 -0.09 5.07
C LEU A 123 1.80 -1.57 4.87
N GLY A 124 2.76 -2.38 4.41
CA GLY A 124 2.58 -3.82 4.20
C GLY A 124 2.34 -4.55 5.52
N VAL A 125 3.16 -4.24 6.54
CA VAL A 125 2.96 -4.76 7.89
C VAL A 125 1.62 -4.30 8.46
N ALA A 126 1.27 -3.03 8.32
CA ALA A 126 -0.02 -2.50 8.78
C ALA A 126 -1.22 -3.19 8.10
N ALA A 127 -1.17 -3.40 6.78
CA ALA A 127 -2.22 -4.10 6.04
C ALA A 127 -2.39 -5.55 6.53
N VAL A 128 -1.28 -6.30 6.66
CA VAL A 128 -1.33 -7.69 7.15
C VAL A 128 -1.85 -7.76 8.58
N LEU A 129 -1.33 -6.93 9.50
CA LEU A 129 -1.76 -6.95 10.90
C LEU A 129 -3.24 -6.59 11.04
N THR A 130 -3.69 -5.52 10.38
CA THR A 130 -5.10 -5.11 10.42
C THR A 130 -6.01 -6.16 9.79
N GLY A 131 -5.59 -6.84 8.71
CA GLY A 131 -6.30 -7.96 8.11
C GLY A 131 -6.40 -9.19 9.02
N VAL A 132 -5.30 -9.56 9.70
CA VAL A 132 -5.29 -10.68 10.68
C VAL A 132 -6.23 -10.38 11.84
N VAL A 133 -6.17 -9.19 12.44
CA VAL A 133 -7.04 -8.83 13.57
C VAL A 133 -8.50 -8.70 13.12
N HIS A 134 -8.76 -8.17 11.92
CA HIS A 134 -10.08 -8.18 11.30
C HIS A 134 -10.66 -9.60 11.23
N CYS A 135 -9.91 -10.54 10.65
CA CYS A 135 -10.31 -11.95 10.56
C CYS A 135 -10.53 -12.56 11.96
N GLY A 136 -9.59 -12.35 12.88
CA GLY A 136 -9.66 -12.85 14.25
C GLY A 136 -10.91 -12.38 15.02
N CYS A 137 -11.32 -11.12 14.85
CA CYS A 137 -12.55 -10.60 15.44
C CYS A 137 -13.80 -11.34 14.94
N TYR A 138 -13.87 -11.66 13.65
CA TYR A 138 -14.97 -12.42 13.08
C TYR A 138 -14.94 -13.88 13.52
N TYR A 139 -13.77 -14.52 13.56
CA TYR A 139 -13.59 -15.87 14.07
C TYR A 139 -14.05 -15.99 15.51
N TYR A 140 -13.61 -15.08 16.38
CA TYR A 140 -14.07 -15.00 17.77
C TYR A 140 -15.59 -14.94 17.86
N CYS A 141 -16.23 -14.08 17.05
CA CYS A 141 -17.69 -13.97 17.04
C CYS A 141 -18.42 -15.21 16.50
N TRP A 142 -17.81 -15.93 15.56
CA TRP A 142 -18.40 -17.15 15.00
C TRP A 142 -18.25 -18.35 15.92
N LEU A 143 -17.11 -18.44 16.62
CA LEU A 143 -16.86 -19.45 17.65
C LEU A 143 -17.85 -19.31 18.81
N LEU A 144 -18.02 -18.08 19.35
CA LEU A 144 -19.02 -17.81 20.39
C LEU A 144 -20.45 -18.15 19.96
N ALA A 145 -20.75 -18.03 18.67
CA ALA A 145 -22.07 -18.32 18.12
C ALA A 145 -22.24 -19.79 17.66
N GLY A 146 -21.24 -20.66 17.84
CA GLY A 146 -21.27 -22.06 17.40
C GLY A 146 -21.40 -22.23 15.87
N ARG A 147 -21.01 -21.22 15.08
CA ARG A 147 -21.20 -21.19 13.61
C ARG A 147 -19.91 -21.04 12.82
N TRP A 148 -18.76 -21.31 13.43
CA TRP A 148 -17.46 -21.15 12.78
C TRP A 148 -17.36 -21.95 11.47
N GLN A 149 -17.64 -23.25 11.50
CA GLN A 149 -17.56 -24.12 10.30
C GLN A 149 -18.46 -23.61 9.17
N GLN A 150 -19.67 -23.16 9.49
CA GLN A 150 -20.64 -22.66 8.51
C GLN A 150 -20.22 -21.35 7.84
N MET A 151 -19.34 -20.57 8.50
CA MET A 151 -18.99 -19.22 8.06
C MET A 151 -17.57 -19.14 7.48
N ALA A 152 -16.65 -19.99 7.93
CA ALA A 152 -15.25 -20.02 7.50
C ALA A 152 -15.01 -21.01 6.35
N LEU A 153 -15.66 -22.18 6.36
CA LEU A 153 -15.40 -23.21 5.36
C LEU A 153 -16.18 -22.97 4.06
N PRO A 154 -15.62 -23.36 2.91
CA PRO A 154 -16.32 -23.33 1.64
C PRO A 154 -17.55 -24.24 1.70
N CYS A 155 -18.62 -23.77 1.08
CA CYS A 155 -19.86 -24.50 0.96
C CYS A 155 -20.09 -24.77 -0.53
N TRP A 156 -19.89 -26.03 -0.92
CA TRP A 156 -19.92 -26.47 -2.32
C TRP A 156 -21.34 -26.64 -2.86
N ASP A 157 -22.31 -26.88 -1.97
CA ASP A 157 -23.70 -27.15 -2.35
C ASP A 157 -24.62 -25.91 -2.23
N CYS A 158 -24.11 -24.74 -1.83
CA CYS A 158 -24.92 -23.54 -1.73
C CYS A 158 -24.85 -22.67 -2.98
N SER A 159 -26.03 -22.19 -3.40
CA SER A 159 -26.17 -21.23 -4.49
C SER A 159 -25.54 -19.87 -4.14
N LEU A 160 -24.75 -19.33 -5.06
CA LEU A 160 -24.22 -17.95 -4.99
C LEU A 160 -25.32 -16.88 -5.14
N ARG A 161 -26.49 -17.25 -5.69
CA ARG A 161 -27.63 -16.35 -5.80
C ARG A 161 -28.24 -16.07 -4.43
N ASP A 162 -28.24 -17.07 -3.56
CA ASP A 162 -28.82 -17.00 -2.22
C ASP A 162 -27.96 -16.15 -1.28
N ARG A 163 -28.64 -15.37 -0.42
CA ARG A 163 -27.98 -14.46 0.53
C ARG A 163 -27.03 -15.21 1.48
N LYS A 164 -27.39 -16.42 1.90
CA LYS A 164 -26.59 -17.24 2.82
C LYS A 164 -25.34 -17.78 2.12
N GLY A 165 -25.49 -18.41 0.96
CA GLY A 165 -24.37 -18.93 0.17
C GLY A 165 -23.38 -17.82 -0.21
N ARG A 166 -23.88 -16.69 -0.71
CA ARG A 166 -23.05 -15.51 -1.02
C ARG A 166 -22.24 -15.02 0.18
N LYS A 167 -22.82 -15.03 1.38
CA LYS A 167 -22.13 -14.57 2.60
C LYS A 167 -20.97 -15.49 2.98
N VAL A 168 -21.15 -16.81 2.86
CA VAL A 168 -20.08 -17.80 3.10
C VAL A 168 -18.95 -17.59 2.12
N TRP A 169 -19.26 -17.50 0.82
CA TRP A 169 -18.25 -17.26 -0.22
C TRP A 169 -17.50 -15.93 -0.04
N ILE A 170 -18.18 -14.85 0.35
CA ILE A 170 -17.52 -13.58 0.70
C ILE A 170 -16.47 -13.79 1.80
N ASN A 171 -16.78 -14.54 2.85
CA ASN A 171 -15.82 -14.81 3.93
C ASN A 171 -14.64 -15.63 3.42
N VAL A 172 -14.89 -16.70 2.66
CA VAL A 172 -13.86 -17.56 2.07
C VAL A 172 -12.92 -16.76 1.17
N PHE A 173 -13.43 -15.84 0.36
CA PHE A 173 -12.59 -14.94 -0.43
C PHE A 173 -11.74 -14.01 0.44
N GLY A 174 -12.27 -13.53 1.58
CA GLY A 174 -11.50 -12.76 2.54
C GLY A 174 -10.35 -13.55 3.16
N GLU A 175 -10.59 -14.82 3.51
CA GLU A 175 -9.58 -15.73 4.03
C GLU A 175 -8.51 -16.06 2.98
N ALA A 176 -8.93 -16.33 1.74
CA ALA A 176 -8.01 -16.58 0.63
C ALA A 176 -7.13 -15.35 0.34
N ALA A 177 -7.70 -14.15 0.35
CA ALA A 177 -6.94 -12.90 0.23
C ALA A 177 -5.91 -12.75 1.36
N LEU A 178 -6.33 -12.98 2.61
CA LEU A 178 -5.46 -12.90 3.78
C LEU A 178 -4.33 -13.93 3.72
N LEU A 179 -4.61 -15.15 3.28
CA LEU A 179 -3.59 -16.19 3.10
C LEU A 179 -2.52 -15.76 2.08
N CYS A 180 -2.93 -15.21 0.94
CA CYS A 180 -1.97 -14.65 -0.02
C CYS A 180 -1.12 -13.54 0.61
N PHE A 181 -1.73 -12.61 1.35
CA PHE A 181 -0.99 -11.54 2.02
C PHE A 181 -0.05 -12.03 3.12
N LEU A 182 -0.40 -13.10 3.84
CA LEU A 182 0.48 -13.73 4.82
C LEU A 182 1.70 -14.37 4.15
N LEU A 183 1.52 -15.11 3.05
CA LEU A 183 2.63 -15.69 2.28
C LEU A 183 3.57 -14.61 1.74
N ILE A 184 3.00 -13.53 1.19
CA ILE A 184 3.75 -12.33 0.77
C ILE A 184 4.50 -11.73 1.97
N GLY A 185 3.83 -11.56 3.11
CA GLY A 185 4.41 -10.98 4.32
C GLY A 185 5.60 -11.79 4.86
N VAL A 186 5.46 -13.11 4.96
CA VAL A 186 6.51 -14.03 5.43
C VAL A 186 7.73 -13.98 4.52
N THR A 187 7.54 -14.07 3.21
CA THR A 187 8.64 -14.01 2.23
C THR A 187 9.28 -12.61 2.13
N SER A 188 8.55 -11.56 2.52
CA SER A 188 9.05 -10.18 2.56
C SER A 188 9.87 -9.84 3.81
N VAL A 189 9.95 -10.74 4.79
CA VAL A 189 10.78 -10.56 5.99
C VAL A 189 12.25 -10.40 5.58
N PRO A 190 13.03 -9.47 6.18
CA PRO A 190 14.38 -9.17 5.74
C PRO A 190 15.31 -10.39 5.67
N TRP A 191 15.13 -11.37 6.57
CA TRP A 191 15.88 -12.62 6.53
C TRP A 191 15.58 -13.43 5.27
N ALA A 192 14.30 -13.69 4.98
CA ALA A 192 13.87 -14.47 3.81
C ALA A 192 14.26 -13.78 2.50
N ARG A 193 13.99 -12.47 2.37
CA ARG A 193 14.30 -11.71 1.16
C ARG A 193 15.80 -11.66 0.86
N ARG A 194 16.67 -11.58 1.87
CA ARG A 194 18.13 -11.55 1.68
C ARG A 194 18.72 -12.90 1.32
N ARG A 195 18.13 -14.00 1.80
CA ARG A 195 18.65 -15.37 1.57
C ARG A 195 18.02 -16.05 0.36
N MET A 196 16.77 -15.71 0.03
CA MET A 196 15.95 -16.37 -0.99
C MET A 196 15.21 -15.32 -1.84
N TYR A 197 15.97 -14.46 -2.53
CA TYR A 197 15.39 -13.35 -3.30
C TYR A 197 14.40 -13.82 -4.38
N ASN A 198 14.70 -14.90 -5.11
CA ASN A 198 13.81 -15.45 -6.14
C ASN A 198 12.47 -15.91 -5.56
N LEU A 199 12.49 -16.55 -4.38
CA LEU A 199 11.26 -16.95 -3.70
C LEU A 199 10.44 -15.73 -3.30
N PHE A 200 11.07 -14.72 -2.70
CA PHE A 200 10.43 -13.45 -2.39
C PHE A 200 9.79 -12.85 -3.65
N TYR A 201 10.55 -12.70 -4.73
CA TYR A 201 10.10 -12.06 -5.96
C TYR A 201 8.88 -12.75 -6.59
N ASN A 202 8.91 -14.09 -6.67
CA ASN A 202 7.83 -14.89 -7.25
C ASN A 202 6.59 -14.90 -6.34
N VAL A 203 6.76 -15.10 -5.03
CA VAL A 203 5.63 -15.09 -4.08
C VAL A 203 5.00 -13.70 -3.98
N HIS A 204 5.77 -12.63 -4.15
CA HIS A 204 5.23 -11.26 -4.17
C HIS A 204 4.20 -11.04 -5.30
N GLN A 205 4.27 -11.81 -6.40
CA GLN A 205 3.30 -11.73 -7.49
C GLN A 205 1.90 -12.23 -7.08
N LEU A 206 1.77 -12.97 -5.98
CA LEU A 206 0.47 -13.31 -5.39
C LEU A 206 -0.36 -12.07 -5.03
N LEU A 207 0.24 -10.87 -5.01
CA LEU A 207 -0.45 -9.59 -4.90
C LEU A 207 -1.65 -9.50 -5.85
N PHE A 208 -1.52 -9.91 -7.12
CA PHE A 208 -2.60 -9.80 -8.09
C PHE A 208 -3.78 -10.70 -7.72
N VAL A 209 -3.48 -11.93 -7.28
CA VAL A 209 -4.48 -12.89 -6.80
C VAL A 209 -5.15 -12.38 -5.51
N ALA A 210 -4.35 -11.84 -4.58
CA ALA A 210 -4.84 -11.27 -3.33
C ALA A 210 -5.79 -10.08 -3.57
N VAL A 211 -5.49 -9.22 -4.54
CA VAL A 211 -6.34 -8.10 -4.94
C VAL A 211 -7.68 -8.61 -5.52
N ILE A 212 -7.65 -9.62 -6.39
CA ILE A 212 -8.88 -10.22 -6.94
C ILE A 212 -9.75 -10.77 -5.81
N PHE A 213 -9.19 -11.56 -4.90
CA PHE A 213 -9.94 -12.08 -3.76
C PHE A 213 -10.45 -10.98 -2.82
N THR A 214 -9.68 -9.89 -2.65
CA THR A 214 -10.13 -8.72 -1.88
C THR A 214 -11.36 -8.05 -2.53
N LEU A 215 -11.39 -7.94 -3.86
CA LEU A 215 -12.54 -7.41 -4.59
C LEU A 215 -13.76 -8.34 -4.50
N LEU A 216 -13.55 -9.65 -4.56
CA LEU A 216 -14.61 -10.64 -4.38
C LEU A 216 -15.16 -10.66 -2.94
N HIS A 217 -14.30 -10.44 -1.95
CA HIS A 217 -14.70 -10.26 -0.55
C HIS A 217 -15.51 -8.97 -0.37
N TRP A 218 -15.05 -7.86 -0.94
CA TRP A 218 -15.71 -6.56 -0.80
C TRP A 218 -15.47 -5.66 -2.01
N VAL A 219 -16.41 -5.65 -2.95
CA VAL A 219 -16.31 -4.91 -4.22
C VAL A 219 -16.03 -3.41 -4.06
N ARG A 220 -16.49 -2.80 -2.96
CA ARG A 220 -16.26 -1.37 -2.68
C ARG A 220 -14.79 -1.07 -2.33
N ALA A 221 -13.96 -2.08 -2.06
CA ALA A 221 -12.51 -1.92 -1.98
C ALA A 221 -11.94 -1.29 -3.25
N LEU A 222 -12.60 -1.46 -4.40
CA LEU A 222 -12.21 -0.84 -5.66
C LEU A 222 -11.99 0.67 -5.54
N TRP A 223 -12.83 1.38 -4.79
CA TRP A 223 -12.70 2.84 -4.61
C TRP A 223 -11.43 3.27 -3.88
N PHE A 224 -10.86 2.38 -3.06
CA PHE A 224 -9.60 2.62 -2.35
C PHE A 224 -8.40 2.21 -3.22
N LEU A 225 -8.52 1.09 -3.93
CA LEU A 225 -7.41 0.51 -4.69
C LEU A 225 -7.20 1.19 -6.03
N LEU A 226 -8.27 1.54 -6.74
CA LEU A 226 -8.21 2.01 -8.13
C LEU A 226 -7.33 3.25 -8.33
N PRO A 227 -7.44 4.34 -7.54
CA PRO A 227 -6.62 5.53 -7.77
C PRO A 227 -5.13 5.25 -7.64
N ALA A 228 -4.75 4.50 -6.60
CA ALA A 228 -3.36 4.15 -6.34
C ALA A 228 -2.81 3.14 -7.36
N PHE A 229 -3.63 2.19 -7.77
CA PHE A 229 -3.29 1.22 -8.80
C PHE A 229 -3.08 1.88 -10.17
N VAL A 230 -3.94 2.83 -10.55
CA VAL A 230 -3.77 3.62 -11.79
C VAL A 230 -2.48 4.44 -11.74
N ALA A 231 -2.19 5.12 -10.63
CA ALA A 231 -0.93 5.86 -10.46
C ALA A 231 0.30 4.94 -10.57
N TYR A 232 0.20 3.73 -10.00
CA TYR A 232 1.21 2.69 -10.13
C TYR A 232 1.41 2.27 -11.59
N LEU A 233 0.33 1.97 -12.32
CA LEU A 233 0.39 1.57 -13.74
C LEU A 233 1.02 2.67 -14.60
N ILE A 234 0.59 3.92 -14.44
CA ILE A 234 1.19 5.06 -15.16
C ILE A 234 2.69 5.12 -14.89
N SER A 235 3.10 5.03 -13.63
CA SER A 235 4.52 5.05 -13.25
C SER A 235 5.30 3.88 -13.85
N ARG A 236 4.71 2.69 -13.93
CA ARG A 236 5.32 1.51 -14.55
C ARG A 236 5.48 1.68 -16.06
N VAL A 237 4.45 2.17 -16.75
CA VAL A 237 4.50 2.45 -18.19
C VAL A 237 5.58 3.49 -18.49
N LEU A 238 5.60 4.62 -17.76
CA LEU A 238 6.64 5.65 -17.92
C LEU A 238 8.04 5.10 -17.65
N SER A 239 8.21 4.29 -16.60
CA SER A 239 9.50 3.67 -16.31
C SER A 239 9.94 2.67 -17.38
N HIS A 240 8.99 1.98 -18.02
CA HIS A 240 9.27 1.07 -19.13
C HIS A 240 9.65 1.83 -20.40
N CYS A 241 8.92 2.89 -20.75
CA CYS A 241 9.25 3.76 -21.88
C CYS A 241 10.61 4.46 -21.71
N ASN A 242 10.98 4.81 -20.47
CA ASN A 242 12.26 5.46 -20.18
C ASN A 242 13.42 4.47 -19.96
N GLY A 243 13.15 3.16 -19.85
CA GLY A 243 14.14 2.15 -19.52
C GLY A 243 14.40 1.22 -20.69
N SER A 244 15.50 1.40 -21.41
CA SER A 244 16.08 0.35 -22.28
C SER A 244 17.32 0.84 -23.04
N THR A 245 18.43 0.94 -22.33
CA THR A 245 19.74 0.89 -23.02
C THR A 245 20.60 -0.13 -22.31
N ALA A 246 20.81 -1.28 -22.96
CA ALA A 246 21.86 -2.19 -22.53
C ALA A 246 23.18 -1.44 -22.57
N ALA A 247 23.93 -1.50 -21.47
CA ALA A 247 25.17 -0.77 -21.33
C ALA A 247 26.28 -1.78 -21.00
N GLN A 248 27.39 -1.70 -21.74
CA GLN A 248 28.51 -2.60 -21.55
C GLN A 248 29.24 -2.27 -20.24
N VAL A 249 29.48 -3.27 -19.40
CA VAL A 249 30.35 -3.11 -18.23
C VAL A 249 31.79 -3.12 -18.72
N VAL A 250 32.51 -2.01 -18.50
CA VAL A 250 33.92 -1.85 -18.89
C VAL A 250 34.84 -2.34 -17.78
N GLN A 251 34.49 -2.07 -16.53
CA GLN A 251 35.30 -2.45 -15.38
C GLN A 251 34.39 -2.81 -14.20
N PHE A 252 34.71 -3.90 -13.52
CA PHE A 252 34.11 -4.27 -12.24
C PHE A 252 35.23 -4.64 -11.26
N SER A 253 35.30 -3.97 -10.12
CA SER A 253 36.35 -4.18 -9.12
C SER A 253 35.83 -4.01 -7.70
N ALA A 254 36.29 -4.84 -6.77
CA ALA A 254 36.02 -4.68 -5.35
C ALA A 254 37.09 -3.75 -4.75
N LEU A 255 36.66 -2.61 -4.19
CA LEU A 255 37.56 -1.67 -3.51
C LEU A 255 37.72 -2.01 -2.03
N SER A 256 36.68 -2.57 -1.41
CA SER A 256 36.69 -3.09 -0.04
C SER A 256 35.57 -4.14 0.12
N PRO A 257 35.47 -4.86 1.26
CA PRO A 257 34.36 -5.79 1.52
C PRO A 257 32.97 -5.15 1.44
N ALA A 258 32.87 -3.82 1.57
CA ALA A 258 31.60 -3.08 1.54
C ALA A 258 31.43 -2.17 0.31
N LEU A 259 32.42 -2.10 -0.59
CA LEU A 259 32.42 -1.16 -1.71
C LEU A 259 32.91 -1.82 -3.00
N CYS A 260 32.07 -1.79 -4.03
CA CYS A 260 32.45 -2.16 -5.39
C CYS A 260 32.42 -0.92 -6.31
N LYS A 261 33.31 -0.91 -7.29
CA LYS A 261 33.37 0.06 -8.38
C LYS A 261 32.91 -0.63 -9.67
N LEU A 262 31.89 -0.06 -10.29
CA LEU A 262 31.36 -0.46 -11.58
C LEU A 262 31.52 0.69 -12.57
N VAL A 263 32.24 0.46 -13.67
CA VAL A 263 32.41 1.42 -14.77
C VAL A 263 31.66 0.88 -15.98
N ILE A 264 30.79 1.71 -16.54
CA ILE A 264 29.87 1.34 -17.62
C ILE A 264 30.18 2.22 -18.83
N ALA A 265 30.12 1.64 -20.02
CA ALA A 265 30.28 2.35 -21.27
C ALA A 265 29.19 3.42 -21.41
N ARG A 266 29.61 4.64 -21.74
CA ARG A 266 28.69 5.76 -21.97
C ARG A 266 27.91 5.52 -23.26
N ALA A 267 26.60 5.69 -23.22
CA ALA A 267 25.78 5.66 -24.43
C ALA A 267 26.21 6.79 -25.39
N PRO A 268 26.33 6.53 -26.71
CA PRO A 268 26.67 7.57 -27.67
C PRO A 268 25.51 8.57 -27.85
N GLY A 269 25.86 9.80 -28.26
CA GLY A 269 24.89 10.86 -28.55
C GLY A 269 24.24 11.51 -27.32
N GLU A 270 23.09 12.15 -27.51
CA GLU A 270 22.38 12.92 -26.47
C GLU A 270 21.97 12.07 -25.26
N ARG A 271 21.70 10.77 -25.46
CA ARG A 271 21.28 9.85 -24.40
C ARG A 271 22.37 9.61 -23.34
N GLY A 272 23.63 9.84 -23.68
CA GLY A 272 24.75 9.75 -22.75
C GLY A 272 25.05 11.06 -22.04
N GLN A 273 24.34 12.16 -22.30
CA GLN A 273 24.59 13.43 -21.63
C GLN A 273 24.08 13.40 -20.19
N PHE A 274 24.94 13.83 -19.26
CA PHE A 274 24.60 13.97 -17.85
C PHE A 274 25.35 15.17 -17.27
N HIS A 275 24.80 15.71 -16.20
CA HIS A 275 25.41 16.77 -15.40
C HIS A 275 26.04 16.18 -14.14
N VAL A 276 27.06 16.87 -13.61
CA VAL A 276 27.69 16.49 -12.34
C VAL A 276 26.63 16.45 -11.23
N GLY A 277 26.62 15.36 -10.46
CA GLY A 277 25.66 15.14 -9.37
C GLY A 277 24.37 14.43 -9.78
N GLN A 278 24.19 14.06 -11.06
CA GLN A 278 23.11 13.16 -11.47
C GLN A 278 23.44 11.70 -11.16
N PHE A 279 22.39 10.91 -10.89
CA PHE A 279 22.49 9.47 -10.62
C PHE A 279 21.70 8.70 -11.67
N VAL A 280 22.13 7.48 -11.96
CA VAL A 280 21.44 6.55 -12.86
C VAL A 280 20.93 5.35 -12.08
N ALA A 281 19.78 4.81 -12.51
CA ALA A 281 19.27 3.56 -12.00
C ALA A 281 19.76 2.41 -12.88
N LEU A 282 20.37 1.40 -12.27
CA LEU A 282 20.65 0.14 -12.94
C LEU A 282 19.43 -0.76 -12.78
N GLY A 283 18.90 -1.25 -13.91
CA GLY A 283 17.80 -2.20 -13.94
C GLY A 283 18.28 -3.61 -13.59
N ASP A 284 17.38 -4.40 -13.01
CA ASP A 284 17.48 -5.86 -12.97
C ASP A 284 16.74 -6.44 -14.19
#